data_AF-A0A7S4RSN8-F1
#
_entry.id   AF-A0A7S4RSN8-F1
#
_cell.length_a   1.000
_cell.length_b   1.000
_cell.length_c   1.000
_cell.angle_alpha   90.00
_cell.angle_beta   90.00
_cell.angle_gamma   90.00
#
_symmetry.space_group_name_H-M   'P 1'
#
loop_
_entity.id
_entity.type
_entity.pdbx_description
1 polymer ?
#
loop_
_entity_poly.entity_id
_entity_poly.type
_entity_poly.pdbx_seq_one_letter_code
_entity_poly.pdbx_strand_id
1 'polypeptide(L)'
;MPGSSDAAGSGRVMKETVQEQFHHYQVDAVNFTALSADEIARYGEMEVLNTPVYDLATQTPLKFGPLDRRMGIGSKSAVCATCGQRLEDCAGHFGHVRLILPVFHAGY
;
A
#
# COMPACT_ATOMS: atom_id res chain seq x y z
N MET A 1 -14.37 -10.51 62.38
CA MET A 1 -13.56 -9.30 62.66
C MET A 1 -12.25 -9.78 63.25
N PRO A 2 -11.08 -9.21 62.89
CA PRO A 2 -10.80 -8.02 62.07
C PRO A 2 -10.18 -8.42 60.71
N GLY A 3 -9.92 -7.57 59.73
CA GLY A 3 -10.03 -6.11 59.66
C GLY A 3 -9.42 -5.70 58.32
N SER A 4 -10.19 -4.91 57.59
CA SER A 4 -9.82 -4.15 56.41
C SER A 4 -8.61 -3.27 56.63
N SER A 5 -7.74 -3.16 55.63
CA SER A 5 -7.15 -1.88 55.28
C SER A 5 -7.06 -1.77 53.76
N ASP A 6 -8.07 -1.08 53.22
CA ASP A 6 -8.10 -0.57 51.87
C ASP A 6 -6.86 0.28 51.59
N ALA A 7 -6.08 -0.12 50.59
CA ALA A 7 -5.15 0.76 49.90
C ALA A 7 -5.62 0.87 48.46
N ALA A 8 -6.09 2.07 48.13
CA ALA A 8 -6.71 2.45 46.87
C ALA A 8 -5.86 2.09 45.64
N GLY A 9 -6.27 1.04 44.94
CA GLY A 9 -5.91 0.83 43.54
C GLY A 9 -6.97 1.50 42.66
N SER A 10 -6.84 2.80 42.38
CA SER A 10 -7.59 3.45 41.31
C SER A 10 -7.06 2.95 39.96
N GLY A 11 -7.32 1.68 39.67
CA GLY A 11 -7.08 1.07 38.38
C GLY A 11 -8.29 1.32 37.51
N ARG A 12 -8.22 2.31 36.62
CA ARG A 12 -9.19 2.49 35.56
C ARG A 12 -9.20 1.22 34.71
N VAL A 13 -10.18 0.34 34.91
CA VAL A 13 -10.42 -0.82 34.03
C VAL A 13 -10.95 -0.25 32.71
N MET A 14 -10.04 0.09 31.80
CA MET A 14 -10.40 0.39 30.42
C MET A 14 -10.84 -0.92 29.76
N LYS A 15 -12.05 -0.93 29.21
CA LYS A 15 -12.47 -1.97 28.26
C LYS A 15 -11.61 -1.80 27.02
N GLU A 16 -10.51 -2.54 26.96
CA GLU A 16 -9.75 -2.69 25.73
C GLU A 16 -10.59 -3.48 24.73
N THR A 17 -10.62 -3.04 23.48
CA THR A 17 -11.32 -3.75 22.42
C THR A 17 -10.61 -5.08 22.19
N VAL A 18 -11.35 -6.20 22.36
CA VAL A 18 -10.83 -7.53 22.09
C VAL A 18 -10.43 -7.59 20.62
N GLN A 19 -9.14 -7.71 20.35
CA GLN A 19 -8.62 -7.95 19.00
C GLN A 19 -8.69 -9.45 18.73
N GLU A 20 -9.31 -9.83 17.61
CA GLU A 20 -9.32 -11.22 17.19
C GLU A 20 -7.88 -11.69 16.92
N GLN A 21 -7.51 -12.84 17.49
CA GLN A 21 -6.18 -13.42 17.34
C GLN A 21 -6.16 -14.33 16.10
N PHE A 22 -5.29 -13.99 15.14
CA PHE A 22 -4.85 -14.74 13.95
C PHE A 22 -5.80 -15.80 13.38
N HIS A 23 -6.43 -15.46 12.24
CA HIS A 23 -7.24 -16.40 11.45
C HIS A 23 -6.41 -17.05 10.34
N HIS A 24 -6.54 -18.37 10.21
CA HIS A 24 -6.02 -19.11 9.06
C HIS A 24 -7.10 -19.15 7.97
N TYR A 25 -6.81 -18.52 6.83
CA TYR A 25 -7.70 -18.53 5.67
C TYR A 25 -7.26 -19.57 4.65
N GLN A 26 -8.23 -20.27 4.04
CA GLN A 26 -8.00 -21.14 2.89
C GLN A 26 -8.66 -20.51 1.66
N VAL A 27 -7.93 -20.44 0.56
CA VAL A 27 -8.46 -19.95 -0.72
C VAL A 27 -9.42 -21.00 -1.29
N ASP A 28 -10.68 -20.62 -1.48
CA ASP A 28 -11.72 -21.49 -2.04
C ASP A 28 -11.75 -21.42 -3.57
N ALA A 29 -11.81 -20.21 -4.14
CA ALA A 29 -11.87 -19.98 -5.58
C ALA A 29 -11.20 -18.67 -6.01
N VAL A 30 -10.92 -18.53 -7.30
CA VAL A 30 -10.40 -17.31 -7.94
C VAL A 30 -11.39 -16.83 -8.99
N ASN A 31 -11.83 -15.58 -8.89
CA ASN A 31 -12.72 -14.95 -9.86
C ASN A 31 -11.94 -14.00 -10.77
N PHE A 32 -12.12 -14.14 -12.08
CA PHE A 32 -11.46 -13.31 -13.08
C PHE A 32 -12.45 -12.30 -13.66
N THR A 33 -12.12 -11.01 -13.54
CA THR A 33 -12.92 -9.91 -14.07
C THR A 33 -12.02 -8.81 -14.61
N ALA A 34 -12.56 -7.98 -15.49
CA ALA A 34 -11.91 -6.76 -15.93
C ALA A 34 -12.15 -5.65 -14.90
N LEU A 35 -11.11 -4.88 -14.58
CA LEU A 35 -11.22 -3.73 -13.68
C LEU A 35 -11.89 -2.55 -14.37
N SER A 36 -12.76 -1.84 -13.65
CA SER A 36 -13.30 -0.55 -14.07
C SER A 36 -12.25 0.56 -13.91
N ALA A 37 -12.43 1.67 -14.64
CA ALA A 37 -11.55 2.83 -14.55
C ALA A 37 -11.44 3.39 -13.11
N ASP A 38 -12.54 3.36 -12.36
CA ASP A 38 -12.59 3.81 -10.97
C ASP A 38 -11.86 2.85 -10.01
N GLU A 39 -11.87 1.55 -10.28
CA GLU A 39 -11.09 0.57 -9.51
C GLU A 39 -9.59 0.73 -9.77
N ILE A 40 -9.19 0.90 -11.04
CA ILE A 40 -7.80 1.16 -11.40
C ILE A 40 -7.27 2.41 -10.70
N ALA A 41 -8.05 3.50 -10.69
CA ALA A 41 -7.67 4.74 -10.01
C ALA A 41 -7.65 4.61 -8.47
N ARG A 42 -8.49 3.73 -7.89
CA ARG A 42 -8.50 3.48 -6.44
C ARG A 42 -7.35 2.60 -5.97
N TYR A 43 -6.92 1.64 -6.80
CA TYR A 43 -5.77 0.79 -6.50
C TYR A 43 -4.43 1.46 -6.80
N GLY A 44 -4.42 2.46 -7.69
CA GLY A 44 -3.23 3.23 -8.01
C GLY A 44 -2.88 4.25 -6.93
N GLU A 45 -1.63 4.22 -6.44
CA GLU A 45 -1.09 5.22 -5.50
C GLU A 45 -0.75 6.54 -6.19
N MET A 46 -0.54 6.52 -7.51
CA MET A 46 -0.19 7.70 -8.28
C MET A 46 -0.55 7.59 -9.76
N GLU A 47 -0.71 8.76 -10.39
CA GLU A 47 -0.77 8.89 -11.84
C GLU A 47 0.63 9.12 -12.41
N VAL A 48 0.98 8.38 -13.47
CA VAL A 48 2.20 8.60 -14.24
C VAL A 48 1.94 9.63 -15.32
N LEU A 49 2.65 10.76 -15.24
CA LEU A 49 2.48 11.91 -16.13
C LEU A 49 3.68 12.10 -17.07
N ASN A 50 4.87 11.69 -16.63
CA ASN A 50 6.12 11.91 -17.32
C ASN A 50 6.56 10.64 -18.06
N THR A 51 7.04 10.80 -19.28
CA THR A 51 7.66 9.73 -20.07
C THR A 51 9.13 9.45 -19.72
N PRO A 52 9.99 10.43 -19.37
CA PRO A 52 11.37 10.12 -19.01
C PRO A 52 11.47 9.35 -17.70
N VAL A 53 12.34 8.34 -17.70
CA VAL A 53 12.51 7.41 -16.58
C VAL A 53 13.41 7.97 -15.49
N TYR A 54 14.51 8.61 -15.89
CA TYR A 54 15.51 9.19 -14.98
C TYR A 54 15.70 10.66 -15.29
N ASP A 55 16.03 11.42 -14.26
CA ASP A 55 16.59 12.76 -14.41
C ASP A 55 18.05 12.68 -14.88
N LEU A 56 18.37 13.34 -16.00
CA LEU A 56 19.70 13.33 -16.61
C LEU A 56 20.76 13.98 -15.71
N ALA A 57 20.39 14.92 -14.86
CA ALA A 57 21.32 15.63 -13.98
C ALA A 57 21.68 14.80 -12.74
N THR A 58 20.69 14.12 -12.16
CA THR A 58 20.86 13.43 -10.87
C THR A 58 20.98 11.91 -11.01
N GLN A 59 20.69 11.36 -12.19
CA GLN A 59 20.56 9.91 -12.44
C GLN A 59 19.58 9.22 -11.46
N THR A 60 18.65 9.98 -10.89
CA THR A 60 17.62 9.45 -10.00
C THR A 60 16.29 9.26 -10.75
N PRO A 61 15.44 8.31 -10.34
CA PRO A 61 14.14 8.13 -10.97
C PRO A 61 13.33 9.41 -10.91
N LEU A 62 12.75 9.80 -12.06
CA LEU A 62 12.01 11.04 -12.16
C LEU A 62 10.67 10.93 -11.41
N LYS A 63 10.30 12.00 -10.70
CA LYS A 63 8.98 12.11 -10.08
C LYS A 63 7.87 12.08 -11.14
N PHE A 64 6.76 11.43 -10.82
CA PHE A 64 5.64 11.23 -11.76
C PHE A 64 6.03 10.46 -13.03
N GLY A 65 7.17 9.76 -13.02
CA GLY A 65 7.63 8.91 -14.09
C GLY A 65 7.37 7.42 -13.81
N PRO A 66 7.76 6.53 -14.75
CA PRO A 66 7.50 5.09 -14.65
C PRO A 66 8.24 4.37 -13.51
N LEU A 67 9.33 4.94 -12.99
CA LEU A 67 10.12 4.38 -11.89
C LEU A 67 10.04 5.21 -10.60
N ASP A 68 8.94 5.97 -10.42
CA ASP A 68 8.73 6.72 -9.19
C ASP A 68 8.71 5.77 -7.98
N ARG A 69 9.37 6.19 -6.89
CA ARG A 69 9.57 5.40 -5.68
C ARG A 69 8.27 5.09 -4.92
N ARG A 70 7.17 5.78 -5.26
CA ARG A 70 5.83 5.47 -4.73
C ARG A 70 5.25 4.18 -5.29
N MET A 71 5.65 3.78 -6.50
CA MET A 71 5.22 2.50 -7.10
C MET A 71 6.07 1.31 -6.64
N GLY A 72 7.12 1.58 -5.86
CA GLY A 72 8.06 0.58 -5.38
C GLY A 72 9.49 1.01 -5.65
N ILE A 73 10.44 0.12 -5.36
CA ILE A 73 11.86 0.38 -5.54
C ILE A 73 12.52 -0.79 -6.28
N GLY A 74 13.52 -0.49 -7.10
CA GLY A 74 14.35 -1.49 -7.78
C GLY A 74 15.76 -1.63 -7.20
N SER A 75 16.13 -0.80 -6.22
CA SER A 75 17.47 -0.79 -5.62
C SER A 75 17.41 -1.14 -4.14
N LYS A 76 18.38 -1.95 -3.67
CA LYS A 76 18.53 -2.35 -2.25
C LYS A 76 18.85 -1.18 -1.31
N SER A 77 19.37 -0.07 -1.85
CA SER A 77 19.72 1.14 -1.09
C SER A 77 18.56 2.14 -0.99
N ALA A 78 17.51 1.97 -1.78
CA ALA A 78 16.33 2.82 -1.75
C ALA A 78 15.29 2.26 -0.76
N VAL A 79 14.35 3.12 -0.38
CA VAL A 79 13.20 2.79 0.47
C VAL A 79 11.95 3.23 -0.30
N CYS A 80 10.89 2.40 -0.27
CA CYS A 80 9.63 2.74 -0.92
C CYS A 80 9.01 3.98 -0.24
N ALA A 81 8.53 4.92 -1.05
CA ALA A 81 7.93 6.15 -0.53
C ALA A 81 6.50 5.95 0.02
N THR A 82 5.86 4.81 -0.27
CA THR A 82 4.49 4.49 0.13
C THR A 82 4.45 3.63 1.38
N CYS A 83 5.03 2.41 1.33
CA CYS A 83 5.05 1.51 2.49
C CYS A 83 6.23 1.72 3.45
N GLY A 84 7.25 2.50 3.07
CA GLY A 84 8.45 2.71 3.90
C GLY A 84 9.37 1.48 4.03
N GLN A 85 9.10 0.41 3.28
CA GLN A 85 9.85 -0.84 3.34
C GLN A 85 10.99 -0.88 2.33
N ARG A 86 11.91 -1.83 2.55
CA ARG A 86 13.02 -2.15 1.65
C ARG A 86 12.56 -3.10 0.54
N LEU A 87 13.46 -3.36 -0.42
CA LEU A 87 13.16 -4.17 -1.62
C LEU A 87 12.64 -5.57 -1.29
N GLU A 88 13.11 -6.16 -0.19
CA GLU A 88 12.77 -7.53 0.23
C GLU A 88 11.35 -7.66 0.81
N ASP A 89 10.83 -6.61 1.43
CA ASP A 89 9.52 -6.63 2.10
C ASP A 89 8.43 -5.90 1.31
N CYS A 90 8.81 -5.07 0.33
CA CYS A 90 7.86 -4.29 -0.46
C CYS A 90 7.19 -5.18 -1.52
N ALA A 91 5.87 -5.34 -1.41
CA ALA A 91 5.05 -6.06 -2.40
C ALA A 91 4.90 -5.32 -3.76
N GLY A 92 5.20 -4.03 -3.79
CA GLY A 92 4.99 -3.14 -4.94
C GLY A 92 3.63 -2.45 -4.89
N HIS A 93 3.55 -1.29 -5.56
CA HIS A 93 2.34 -0.47 -5.59
C HIS A 93 2.00 -0.11 -7.03
N PHE A 94 0.71 -0.16 -7.37
CA PHE A 94 0.26 0.19 -8.71
C PHE A 94 0.26 1.71 -8.91
N GLY A 95 0.49 2.11 -10.15
CA GLY A 95 0.13 3.43 -10.65
C GLY A 95 -0.78 3.27 -11.86
N HIS A 96 -1.39 4.36 -12.29
CA HIS A 96 -2.25 4.38 -13.47
C HIS A 96 -1.87 5.49 -14.43
N VAL A 97 -2.24 5.33 -15.70
CA VAL A 97 -2.10 6.36 -16.73
C VAL A 97 -3.49 6.68 -17.24
N ARG A 98 -3.90 7.95 -17.15
CA ARG A 98 -5.16 8.39 -17.76
C ARG A 98 -4.91 8.75 -19.22
N LEU A 99 -5.58 8.02 -20.09
CA LEU A 99 -5.61 8.34 -21.51
C LEU A 99 -6.66 9.43 -21.76
N ILE A 100 -6.33 10.40 -22.60
CA ILE A 100 -7.24 11.48 -22.98
C ILE A 100 -8.41 10.93 -23.82
N LEU A 101 -8.15 9.87 -24.60
CA LEU A 101 -9.14 9.20 -25.43
C LEU A 101 -9.16 7.70 -25.13
N PRO A 102 -10.35 7.06 -25.16
CA PRO A 102 -10.44 5.62 -24.98
C PRO A 102 -9.81 4.88 -26.17
N VAL A 103 -9.26 3.70 -25.90
CA VAL A 103 -8.61 2.84 -26.88
C VAL A 103 -9.18 1.43 -26.73
N PHE A 104 -9.33 0.71 -27.85
CA PHE A 104 -9.72 -0.69 -27.82
C PHE A 104 -8.60 -1.55 -27.22
N HIS A 105 -8.95 -2.37 -26.25
CA HIS A 105 -8.02 -3.34 -25.70
C HIS A 105 -7.91 -4.53 -26.67
N ALA A 106 -6.73 -4.80 -27.23
CA ALA A 106 -6.56 -5.78 -28.32
C ALA A 106 -6.98 -7.23 -27.98
N GLY A 107 -7.07 -7.58 -26.69
CA GLY A 107 -7.47 -8.90 -26.22
C GLY A 107 -8.90 -9.01 -25.67
N TYR A 108 -9.67 -7.92 -25.69
CA TYR A 108 -11.11 -7.91 -25.37
C TYR A 108 -11.91 -7.62 -26.64
#